data_AF-A0AA38NI27-F1
#
_entry.id   AF-A0AA38NI27-F1
#
_cell.length_a   1.000
_cell.length_b   1.000
_cell.length_c   1.000
_cell.angle_alpha   90.00
_cell.angle_beta   90.00
_cell.angle_gamma   90.00
#
_symmetry.space_group_name_H-M   'P 1'
#
loop_
_entity.id
_entity.type
_entity.pdbx_description
1 polymer ?
#
loop_
_entity_poly.entity_id
_entity_poly.type
_entity_poly.pdbx_seq_one_letter_code
_entity_poly.pdbx_strand_id
1 'polypeptide(L)'
;MILPIHRLIFLFFLSTTFVSHHNAFALPVGNYSNPISVREAVGPTPDELIAGYRYVSKTKADEYNKAGTLTVIPATTKSIGEGAYLSPRLGEFPGKLDETYWECVIFAQKSKILSQLNPKFFVDDKAAISAQPTKLFLYAHKHGFEIGKTVLFSRHFVFKNTLQMLIPPIFLVKSPSNPSRPAGTNSLGLRIHCVPLGGLGKNRPAADWQNWSIHNWPAAVKTREEPV
;
A
#
# COMPACT_ATOMS: atom_id res chain seq x y z
N MET A 1 41.17 46.06 -31.61
CA MET A 1 40.62 46.63 -32.86
C MET A 1 39.19 46.10 -33.01
N ILE A 2 38.23 47.02 -32.83
CA ILE A 2 36.83 47.05 -33.29
C ILE A 2 35.87 45.90 -32.86
N LEU A 3 34.86 46.33 -32.09
CA LEU A 3 33.58 45.73 -31.63
C LEU A 3 32.60 45.38 -32.81
N PRO A 4 31.29 45.09 -32.59
CA PRO A 4 30.67 43.78 -32.33
C PRO A 4 29.54 43.48 -33.37
N ILE A 5 28.78 42.39 -33.26
CA ILE A 5 27.50 42.27 -33.97
C ILE A 5 26.39 41.82 -33.01
N HIS A 6 25.50 42.77 -32.72
CA HIS A 6 24.18 42.56 -32.16
C HIS A 6 23.26 41.85 -33.17
N ARG A 7 22.44 40.91 -32.69
CA ARG A 7 21.17 40.59 -33.35
C ARG A 7 20.02 40.70 -32.36
N LEU A 8 19.28 41.78 -32.55
CA LEU A 8 17.90 42.02 -32.15
C LEU A 8 17.02 40.82 -32.55
N ILE A 9 16.21 40.33 -31.62
CA ILE A 9 15.04 39.50 -31.94
C ILE A 9 13.81 40.30 -31.52
N PHE A 10 12.95 40.54 -32.50
CA PHE A 10 11.68 41.24 -32.40
C PHE A 10 10.66 40.43 -31.59
N LEU A 11 10.05 41.07 -30.59
CA LEU A 11 8.84 40.62 -29.92
C LEU A 11 7.63 41.01 -30.78
N PHE A 12 6.89 40.03 -31.31
CA PHE A 12 5.55 40.24 -31.85
C PHE A 12 4.53 40.03 -30.73
N PHE A 13 3.92 41.11 -30.27
CA PHE A 13 2.70 41.08 -29.46
C PHE A 13 1.49 41.01 -30.39
N LEU A 14 0.85 39.84 -30.49
CA LEU A 14 -0.49 39.70 -31.05
C LEU A 14 -1.50 39.86 -29.91
N SER A 15 -2.14 41.03 -29.83
CA SER A 15 -3.35 41.23 -29.02
C SER A 15 -4.54 40.65 -29.78
N THR A 16 -5.00 39.47 -29.39
CA THR A 16 -6.30 38.94 -29.79
C THR A 16 -7.34 39.33 -28.75
N THR A 17 -8.26 40.21 -29.13
CA THR A 17 -9.47 40.53 -28.38
C THR A 17 -10.43 39.33 -28.41
N PHE A 18 -10.56 38.64 -27.29
CA PHE A 18 -11.59 37.62 -27.10
C PHE A 18 -12.93 38.31 -26.74
N VAL A 19 -13.92 38.17 -27.62
CA VAL A 19 -15.32 38.53 -27.33
C VAL A 19 -15.92 37.39 -26.50
N SER A 20 -16.25 37.68 -25.24
CA SER A 20 -16.93 36.75 -24.34
C SER A 20 -18.45 36.81 -24.58
N HIS A 21 -19.00 35.81 -25.28
CA HIS A 21 -20.45 35.58 -25.31
C HIS A 21 -20.86 34.77 -24.08
N HIS A 22 -21.46 35.43 -23.09
CA HIS A 22 -22.09 34.80 -21.95
C HIS A 22 -23.45 34.21 -22.35
N ASN A 23 -23.46 32.98 -22.84
CA ASN A 23 -24.68 32.16 -22.88
C ASN A 23 -24.84 31.49 -21.51
N ALA A 24 -25.70 32.06 -20.67
CA ALA A 24 -26.13 31.46 -19.42
C ALA A 24 -27.07 30.27 -19.73
N PHE A 25 -26.50 29.07 -19.87
CA PHE A 25 -27.27 27.83 -19.81
C PHE A 25 -27.64 27.56 -18.36
N ALA A 26 -28.90 27.83 -18.00
CA ALA A 26 -29.48 27.33 -16.76
C ALA A 26 -29.56 25.80 -16.84
N LEU A 27 -28.70 25.12 -16.09
CA LEU A 27 -28.77 23.67 -15.93
C LEU A 27 -30.00 23.33 -15.07
N PRO A 28 -30.79 22.33 -15.45
CA PRO A 28 -31.89 21.86 -14.62
C PRO A 28 -31.34 21.31 -13.29
N VAL A 29 -31.86 21.84 -12.19
CA VAL A 29 -31.58 21.36 -10.83
C VAL A 29 -32.23 19.97 -10.68
N GLY A 30 -31.49 18.94 -11.08
CA GLY A 30 -31.87 17.55 -10.86
C GLY A 30 -31.73 17.19 -9.38
N ASN A 31 -32.85 17.24 -8.65
CA ASN A 31 -32.99 16.65 -7.33
C ASN A 31 -32.96 15.11 -7.45
N TYR A 32 -31.77 14.53 -7.43
CA TYR A 32 -31.56 13.09 -7.22
C TYR A 32 -30.34 12.85 -6.33
N SER A 33 -30.33 13.45 -5.14
CA SER A 33 -29.54 12.94 -4.02
C SER A 33 -30.30 11.79 -3.37
N ASN A 34 -30.35 10.65 -4.05
CA ASN A 34 -30.46 9.40 -3.30
C ASN A 34 -29.26 9.39 -2.36
N PRO A 35 -29.43 9.31 -1.03
CA PRO A 35 -28.31 9.06 -0.15
C PRO A 35 -27.78 7.70 -0.56
N ILE A 36 -26.74 7.69 -1.40
CA ILE A 36 -25.86 6.54 -1.59
C ILE A 36 -25.59 6.09 -0.16
N SER A 37 -26.13 4.93 0.21
CA SER A 37 -25.96 4.44 1.57
C SER A 37 -24.46 4.49 1.80
N VAL A 38 -24.01 5.27 2.79
CA VAL A 38 -22.59 5.55 3.06
C VAL A 38 -21.80 4.26 3.38
N ARG A 39 -22.50 3.11 3.41
CA ARG A 39 -21.99 1.75 3.26
C ARG A 39 -21.78 1.33 1.79
N GLU A 40 -21.31 2.22 0.93
CA GLU A 40 -20.75 1.79 -0.33
C GLU A 40 -19.59 0.84 0.05
N ALA A 41 -19.74 -0.43 -0.30
CA ALA A 41 -18.90 -1.50 0.24
C ALA A 41 -17.45 -1.18 -0.11
N VAL A 42 -16.66 -0.77 0.89
CA VAL A 42 -15.22 -0.50 0.72
C VAL A 42 -14.60 -1.75 0.14
N GLY A 43 -14.35 -1.75 -1.16
CA GLY A 43 -13.96 -2.91 -1.93
C GLY A 43 -12.89 -2.54 -2.94
N PRO A 44 -12.24 -3.54 -3.55
CA PRO A 44 -11.31 -3.28 -4.65
C PRO A 44 -12.08 -2.77 -5.87
N THR A 45 -11.48 -1.87 -6.64
CA THR A 45 -11.93 -1.60 -8.02
C THR A 45 -11.65 -2.81 -8.91
N PRO A 46 -12.18 -2.86 -10.15
CA PRO A 46 -11.90 -3.96 -11.09
C PRO A 46 -10.40 -4.22 -11.33
N ASP A 47 -9.57 -3.19 -11.23
CA ASP A 47 -8.12 -3.25 -11.44
C ASP A 47 -7.32 -3.46 -10.15
N GLU A 48 -8.00 -3.63 -9.02
CA GLU A 48 -7.39 -3.82 -7.72
C GLU A 48 -7.65 -5.23 -7.16
N LEU A 49 -6.78 -5.64 -6.24
CA LEU A 49 -6.97 -6.80 -5.39
C LEU A 49 -6.74 -6.42 -3.94
N ILE A 50 -7.22 -7.25 -3.01
CA ILE A 50 -6.90 -7.08 -1.59
C ILE A 50 -5.46 -7.49 -1.37
N ALA A 51 -4.64 -6.53 -0.96
CA ALA A 51 -3.25 -6.77 -0.63
C ALA A 51 -3.08 -7.37 0.76
N GLY A 52 -3.98 -7.04 1.69
CA GLY A 52 -4.00 -7.59 3.04
C GLY A 52 -4.70 -6.67 4.02
N TYR A 53 -4.55 -7.00 5.29
CA TYR A 53 -5.16 -6.32 6.42
C TYR A 53 -4.11 -5.95 7.45
N ARG A 54 -4.40 -4.94 8.27
CA ARG A 54 -3.59 -4.65 9.46
C ARG A 54 -4.40 -3.90 10.50
N TYR A 55 -3.91 -3.95 11.74
CA TYR A 55 -4.42 -3.14 12.83
C TYR A 55 -3.41 -2.08 13.21
N VAL A 56 -3.89 -0.87 13.49
CA VAL A 56 -3.05 0.28 13.89
C VAL A 56 -3.79 1.13 14.91
N SER A 57 -3.06 2.00 15.63
CA SER A 57 -3.71 3.00 16.47
C SER A 57 -4.49 4.02 15.64
N LYS A 58 -5.48 4.68 16.25
CA LYS A 58 -6.24 5.77 15.62
C LYS A 58 -5.35 6.80 14.91
N THR A 59 -4.29 7.28 15.56
CA THR A 59 -3.38 8.28 14.96
C THR A 59 -2.75 7.81 13.65
N LYS A 60 -2.35 6.53 13.57
CA LYS A 60 -1.80 5.95 12.33
C LYS A 60 -2.88 5.77 11.27
N ALA A 61 -4.08 5.35 11.68
CA ALA A 61 -5.23 5.23 10.77
C ALA A 61 -5.65 6.58 10.17
N ASP A 62 -5.67 7.64 10.98
CA ASP A 62 -5.96 9.00 10.53
C ASP A 62 -4.93 9.47 9.49
N GLU A 63 -3.64 9.19 9.72
CA GLU A 63 -2.57 9.48 8.74
C GLU A 63 -2.77 8.72 7.43
N TYR A 64 -3.03 7.41 7.50
CA TYR A 64 -3.27 6.59 6.32
C TYR A 64 -4.52 7.01 5.54
N ASN A 65 -5.63 7.28 6.23
CA ASN A 65 -6.86 7.75 5.60
C ASN A 65 -6.65 9.11 4.92
N LYS A 66 -5.93 10.03 5.56
CA LYS A 66 -5.58 11.32 4.96
C LYS A 66 -4.68 11.18 3.73
N ALA A 67 -3.72 10.25 3.78
CA ALA A 67 -2.82 9.99 2.66
C ALA A 67 -3.48 9.17 1.53
N GLY A 68 -4.58 8.46 1.82
CA GLY A 68 -5.21 7.49 0.92
C GLY A 68 -4.36 6.25 0.64
N THR A 69 -3.20 6.10 1.30
CA THR A 69 -2.24 5.02 1.10
C THR A 69 -1.37 4.78 2.34
N LEU A 70 -0.53 3.75 2.30
CA LEU A 70 0.44 3.48 3.36
C LEU A 70 1.60 4.48 3.34
N THR A 71 1.86 5.07 4.50
CA THR A 71 3.02 5.93 4.74
C THR A 71 4.14 5.18 5.49
N VAL A 72 5.38 5.69 5.44
CA VAL A 72 6.55 5.14 6.17
C VAL A 72 6.45 5.40 7.68
N ILE A 73 5.54 4.68 8.35
CA ILE A 73 5.45 4.64 9.81
C ILE A 73 6.30 3.46 10.32
N PRO A 74 7.16 3.67 11.33
CA PRO A 74 7.96 2.59 11.91
C PRO A 74 7.12 1.38 12.33
N ALA A 75 7.60 0.19 11.98
CA ALA A 75 7.04 -1.05 12.49
C ALA A 75 7.38 -1.21 13.99
N THR A 76 6.39 -1.58 14.80
CA THR A 76 6.59 -1.87 16.23
C THR A 76 7.51 -3.09 16.40
N THR A 77 7.35 -4.09 15.53
CA THR A 77 8.14 -5.32 15.50
C THR A 77 8.66 -5.57 14.08
N LYS A 78 9.90 -6.04 13.95
CA LYS A 78 10.61 -6.16 12.67
C LYS A 78 11.04 -7.61 12.41
N SER A 79 10.07 -8.52 12.31
CA SER A 79 10.31 -9.95 12.11
C SER A 79 11.11 -10.24 10.83
N ILE A 80 10.74 -9.60 9.72
CA ILE A 80 11.36 -9.74 8.40
C ILE A 80 11.82 -8.39 7.82
N GLY A 81 12.16 -7.42 8.69
CA GLY A 81 12.71 -6.12 8.28
C GLY A 81 11.81 -4.91 8.61
N GLU A 82 12.17 -3.76 8.06
CA GLU A 82 11.44 -2.51 8.22
C GLU A 82 10.41 -2.32 7.11
N GLY A 83 9.22 -1.81 7.44
CA GLY A 83 8.18 -1.50 6.46
C GLY A 83 6.76 -1.65 7.04
N ALA A 84 5.77 -1.75 6.16
CA ALA A 84 4.39 -2.00 6.54
C ALA A 84 4.07 -3.49 6.52
N TYR A 85 3.63 -4.01 7.68
CA TYR A 85 3.24 -5.41 7.83
C TYR A 85 1.73 -5.59 7.62
N LEU A 86 1.36 -6.56 6.80
CA LEU A 86 -0.02 -6.98 6.56
C LEU A 86 -0.22 -8.47 6.91
N SER A 87 -1.43 -8.86 7.27
CA SER A 87 -1.93 -10.24 7.31
C SER A 87 -2.84 -10.51 6.10
N PRO A 88 -3.00 -11.77 5.66
CA PRO A 88 -3.88 -12.07 4.53
C PRO A 88 -5.36 -11.99 4.94
N ARG A 89 -5.69 -12.19 6.22
CA ARG A 89 -7.06 -12.05 6.74
C ARG A 89 -7.18 -10.98 7.82
N LEU A 90 -8.40 -10.47 7.95
CA LEU A 90 -8.82 -9.68 9.10
C LEU A 90 -8.75 -10.57 10.36
N GLY A 91 -8.21 -10.03 11.46
CA GLY A 91 -8.08 -10.72 12.74
C GLY A 91 -6.83 -11.58 12.91
N GLU A 92 -6.04 -11.83 11.86
CA GLU A 92 -4.85 -12.68 11.94
C GLU A 92 -3.58 -11.95 12.43
N PHE A 93 -3.61 -10.61 12.48
CA PHE A 93 -2.48 -9.88 13.04
C PHE A 93 -2.43 -10.09 14.55
N PRO A 94 -1.27 -10.39 15.12
CA PRO A 94 -1.20 -10.74 16.53
C PRO A 94 -1.39 -9.57 17.48
N GLY A 95 -1.96 -9.89 18.63
CA GLY A 95 -2.12 -8.97 19.76
C GLY A 95 -3.52 -9.05 20.37
N LYS A 96 -3.65 -8.59 21.61
CA LYS A 96 -4.97 -8.27 22.17
C LYS A 96 -5.35 -6.91 21.61
N LEU A 97 -6.30 -6.91 20.69
CA LEU A 97 -6.86 -5.68 20.14
C LEU A 97 -7.90 -5.15 21.14
N ASP A 98 -7.77 -3.88 21.49
CA ASP A 98 -8.78 -3.13 22.23
C ASP A 98 -9.43 -2.07 21.32
N GLU A 99 -10.38 -1.32 21.86
CA GLU A 99 -11.14 -0.31 21.12
C GLU A 99 -10.29 0.87 20.62
N THR A 100 -9.02 1.00 21.05
CA THR A 100 -8.11 2.03 20.56
C THR A 100 -7.50 1.69 19.20
N TYR A 101 -7.64 0.44 18.76
CA TYR A 101 -7.20 -0.03 17.46
C TYR A 101 -8.25 0.21 16.37
N TRP A 102 -7.71 0.51 15.20
CA TRP A 102 -8.43 0.62 13.95
C TRP A 102 -8.01 -0.52 13.05
N GLU A 103 -8.95 -1.01 12.26
CA GLU A 103 -8.71 -2.03 11.26
C GLU A 103 -8.63 -1.41 9.88
N CYS A 104 -7.62 -1.83 9.12
CA CYS A 104 -7.38 -1.33 7.79
C CYS A 104 -7.41 -2.47 6.78
N VAL A 105 -8.07 -2.21 5.65
CA VAL A 105 -7.92 -3.02 4.43
C VAL A 105 -7.04 -2.26 3.46
N ILE A 106 -6.10 -2.98 2.85
CA ILE A 106 -5.20 -2.44 1.83
C ILE A 106 -5.55 -3.11 0.51
N PHE A 107 -5.73 -2.31 -0.51
CA PHE A 107 -5.86 -2.72 -1.91
C PHE A 107 -4.58 -2.38 -2.66
N ALA A 108 -4.30 -3.11 -3.73
CA ALA A 108 -3.19 -2.82 -4.64
C ALA A 108 -3.62 -2.98 -6.09
N GLN A 109 -3.07 -2.15 -6.99
CA GLN A 109 -3.29 -2.28 -8.42
C GLN A 109 -2.69 -3.59 -8.95
N LYS A 110 -3.52 -4.43 -9.58
CA LYS A 110 -3.15 -5.78 -10.07
C LYS A 110 -1.92 -5.73 -10.97
N SER A 111 -1.92 -4.84 -11.96
CA SER A 111 -0.82 -4.70 -12.94
C SER A 111 0.52 -4.31 -12.31
N LYS A 112 0.49 -3.67 -11.13
CA LYS A 112 1.70 -3.26 -10.41
C LYS A 112 2.14 -4.33 -9.43
N ILE A 113 1.28 -4.76 -8.50
CA ILE A 113 1.67 -5.73 -7.46
C ILE A 113 2.05 -7.11 -8.02
N LEU A 114 1.38 -7.54 -9.09
CA LEU A 114 1.66 -8.82 -9.76
C LEU A 114 2.79 -8.71 -10.80
N SER A 115 3.28 -7.51 -11.09
CA SER A 115 4.38 -7.32 -12.03
C SER A 115 5.64 -8.09 -11.59
N GLN A 116 6.37 -8.64 -12.56
CA GLN A 116 7.69 -9.25 -12.35
C GLN A 116 8.75 -8.22 -11.96
N LEU A 117 8.53 -6.93 -12.26
CA LEU A 117 9.41 -5.83 -11.85
C LEU A 117 9.38 -5.56 -10.34
N ASN A 118 8.35 -6.07 -9.65
CA ASN A 118 8.21 -5.94 -8.20
C ASN A 118 8.48 -7.32 -7.57
N PRO A 119 9.74 -7.61 -7.18
CA PRO A 119 10.11 -8.93 -6.70
C PRO A 119 9.37 -9.26 -5.41
N LYS A 120 8.96 -10.52 -5.30
CA LYS A 120 8.20 -11.08 -4.18
C LYS A 120 8.89 -12.36 -3.71
N PHE A 121 9.20 -12.44 -2.43
CA PHE A 121 10.02 -13.53 -1.89
C PHE A 121 9.46 -14.03 -0.57
N PHE A 122 9.29 -15.35 -0.45
CA PHE A 122 8.90 -16.00 0.78
C PHE A 122 10.15 -16.44 1.57
N VAL A 123 10.21 -16.02 2.83
CA VAL A 123 11.29 -16.34 3.77
C VAL A 123 10.80 -17.48 4.68
N ASP A 124 11.25 -18.70 4.40
CA ASP A 124 10.91 -19.91 5.16
C ASP A 124 12.07 -20.40 6.06
N ASP A 125 12.86 -19.46 6.59
CA ASP A 125 13.92 -19.76 7.54
C ASP A 125 13.62 -19.15 8.91
N LYS A 126 13.48 -20.02 9.93
CA LYS A 126 13.14 -19.59 11.29
C LYS A 126 14.13 -18.59 11.88
N ALA A 127 15.42 -18.72 11.55
CA ALA A 127 16.43 -17.81 12.05
C ALA A 127 16.38 -16.44 11.34
N ALA A 128 16.08 -16.40 10.04
CA ALA A 128 15.89 -15.18 9.26
C ALA A 128 14.66 -14.37 9.69
N ILE A 129 13.57 -15.04 10.09
CA ILE A 129 12.31 -14.39 10.53
C ILE A 129 12.28 -14.00 12.01
N SER A 130 13.38 -14.24 12.75
CA SER A 130 13.49 -13.99 14.20
C SER A 130 14.09 -12.62 14.55
N ALA A 131 13.83 -11.61 13.71
CA ALA A 131 14.38 -10.25 13.85
C ALA A 131 15.92 -10.23 13.91
N GLN A 132 16.57 -11.05 13.07
CA GLN A 132 18.03 -11.08 12.88
C GLN A 132 18.39 -10.51 11.49
N PRO A 133 18.60 -9.19 11.36
CA PRO A 133 18.74 -8.53 10.06
C PRO A 133 19.85 -9.13 9.18
N THR A 134 20.99 -9.49 9.78
CA THR A 134 22.11 -10.10 9.04
C THR A 134 21.75 -11.46 8.47
N LYS A 135 21.01 -12.30 9.21
CA LYS A 135 20.57 -13.61 8.70
C LYS A 135 19.54 -13.47 7.60
N LEU A 136 18.59 -12.54 7.76
CA LEU A 136 17.63 -12.21 6.72
C LEU A 136 18.33 -11.73 5.44
N PHE A 137 19.30 -10.84 5.58
CA PHE A 137 20.10 -10.33 4.46
C PHE A 137 20.84 -11.46 3.73
N LEU A 138 21.59 -12.29 4.47
CA LEU A 138 22.33 -13.41 3.89
C LEU A 138 21.40 -14.42 3.21
N TYR A 139 20.25 -14.71 3.82
CA TYR A 139 19.25 -15.61 3.25
C TYR A 139 18.67 -15.05 1.94
N ALA A 140 18.20 -13.80 1.94
CA ALA A 140 17.66 -13.17 0.72
C ALA A 140 18.72 -13.06 -0.40
N HIS A 141 19.95 -12.64 -0.05
CA HIS A 141 21.04 -12.53 -1.01
C HIS A 141 21.40 -13.88 -1.63
N LYS A 142 21.44 -14.96 -0.85
CA LYS A 142 21.65 -16.34 -1.35
C LYS A 142 20.61 -16.74 -2.40
N HIS A 143 19.39 -16.18 -2.32
CA HIS A 143 18.30 -16.42 -3.26
C HIS A 143 18.18 -15.34 -4.35
N GLY A 144 19.14 -14.41 -4.45
CA GLY A 144 19.14 -13.35 -5.46
C GLY A 144 18.15 -12.20 -5.21
N PHE A 145 17.72 -12.00 -3.96
CA PHE A 145 16.80 -10.93 -3.59
C PHE A 145 17.48 -9.85 -2.75
N GLU A 146 17.14 -8.59 -3.01
CA GLU A 146 17.60 -7.43 -2.24
C GLU A 146 16.54 -7.02 -1.20
N ILE A 147 16.95 -7.00 0.07
CA ILE A 147 16.11 -6.50 1.18
C ILE A 147 15.86 -5.01 0.97
N GLY A 148 14.62 -4.57 1.20
CA GLY A 148 14.22 -3.17 1.00
C GLY A 148 13.72 -2.84 -0.40
N LYS A 149 14.01 -3.69 -1.41
CA LYS A 149 13.43 -3.60 -2.76
C LYS A 149 12.46 -4.74 -3.09
N THR A 150 12.38 -5.75 -2.21
CA THR A 150 11.55 -6.95 -2.37
C THR A 150 10.39 -6.92 -1.39
N VAL A 151 9.18 -7.24 -1.86
CA VAL A 151 8.05 -7.53 -0.98
C VAL A 151 8.27 -8.89 -0.36
N LEU A 152 8.39 -8.94 0.97
CA LEU A 152 8.72 -10.17 1.68
C LEU A 152 7.47 -10.82 2.26
N PHE A 153 7.43 -12.14 2.23
CA PHE A 153 6.39 -12.95 2.85
C PHE A 153 7.05 -13.91 3.82
N SER A 154 6.36 -14.28 4.90
CA SER A 154 6.82 -15.36 5.78
C SER A 154 5.68 -15.86 6.65
N ARG A 155 5.92 -16.97 7.35
CA ARG A 155 5.16 -17.28 8.56
C ARG A 155 5.55 -16.32 9.67
N HIS A 156 4.59 -15.96 10.53
CA HIS A 156 4.91 -15.20 11.71
C HIS A 156 5.71 -16.08 12.70
N PHE A 157 6.85 -15.56 13.18
CA PHE A 157 7.74 -16.30 14.08
C PHE A 157 7.04 -16.80 15.35
N VAL A 158 6.32 -15.89 16.03
CA VAL A 158 5.57 -16.20 17.26
C VAL A 158 4.27 -16.98 16.98
N PHE A 159 3.52 -16.59 15.95
CA PHE A 159 2.21 -17.16 15.62
C PHE A 159 2.36 -18.07 14.39
N LYS A 160 2.88 -19.29 14.60
CA LYS A 160 3.36 -20.22 13.55
C LYS A 160 2.40 -20.51 12.38
N ASN A 161 1.10 -20.23 12.56
CA ASN A 161 0.05 -20.44 11.58
C ASN A 161 -0.43 -19.16 10.88
N THR A 162 0.06 -17.98 11.28
CA THR A 162 -0.30 -16.72 10.62
C THR A 162 0.77 -16.37 9.59
N LEU A 163 0.32 -15.84 8.46
CA LEU A 163 1.20 -15.32 7.42
C LEU A 163 1.33 -13.82 7.59
N GLN A 164 2.49 -13.30 7.21
CA GLN A 164 2.75 -11.87 7.17
C GLN A 164 3.37 -11.50 5.83
N MET A 165 2.99 -10.33 5.33
CA MET A 165 3.64 -9.65 4.21
C MET A 165 4.29 -8.38 4.73
N LEU A 166 5.52 -8.11 4.31
CA LEU A 166 6.22 -6.85 4.51
C LEU A 166 6.32 -6.08 3.19
N ILE A 167 5.73 -4.89 3.17
CA ILE A 167 5.93 -3.90 2.11
C ILE A 167 7.05 -2.95 2.54
N PRO A 168 8.23 -2.98 1.89
CA PRO A 168 9.36 -2.14 2.31
C PRO A 168 9.13 -0.64 1.99
N PRO A 169 9.86 0.27 2.68
CA PRO A 169 9.66 1.71 2.58
C PRO A 169 9.74 2.32 1.17
N ILE A 170 10.47 1.71 0.24
CA ILE A 170 10.56 2.19 -1.15
C ILE A 170 9.22 2.15 -1.89
N PHE A 171 8.23 1.40 -1.38
CA PHE A 171 6.88 1.35 -1.93
C PHE A 171 5.88 2.20 -1.14
N LEU A 172 6.31 2.88 -0.08
CA LEU A 172 5.44 3.64 0.82
C LEU A 172 5.70 5.14 0.64
N VAL A 173 4.67 5.96 0.83
CA VAL A 173 4.85 7.42 0.72
C VAL A 173 5.40 8.00 2.02
N LYS A 174 5.91 9.24 1.95
CA LYS A 174 6.48 9.94 3.09
C LYS A 174 5.46 10.07 4.24
N SER A 175 5.88 9.75 5.45
CA SER A 175 5.07 9.93 6.66
C SER A 175 5.26 11.34 7.21
N PRO A 176 4.20 12.14 7.39
CA PRO A 176 4.26 13.41 8.10
C PRO A 176 4.75 13.28 9.54
N SER A 177 4.40 12.19 10.23
CA SER A 177 4.87 11.94 11.60
C SER A 177 6.32 11.46 11.66
N ASN A 178 6.95 11.10 10.54
CA ASN A 178 8.34 10.62 10.46
C ASN A 178 9.07 11.16 9.21
N PRO A 179 9.23 12.49 9.07
CA PRO A 179 9.65 13.11 7.82
C PRO A 179 11.11 12.87 7.43
N SER A 180 11.95 12.41 8.36
CA SER A 180 13.36 12.10 8.12
C SER A 180 13.59 10.72 7.50
N ARG A 181 12.57 9.85 7.49
CA ARG A 181 12.75 8.47 6.99
C ARG A 181 12.73 8.43 5.46
N PRO A 182 13.58 7.59 4.84
CA PRO A 182 13.49 7.32 3.41
C PRO A 182 12.11 6.78 3.04
N ALA A 183 11.56 7.28 1.94
CA ALA A 183 10.26 6.92 1.41
C ALA A 183 10.33 6.81 -0.11
N GLY A 184 9.37 6.10 -0.69
CA GLY A 184 9.15 6.05 -2.12
C GLY A 184 7.87 6.74 -2.56
N THR A 185 7.26 6.22 -3.62
CA THR A 185 6.22 6.92 -4.40
C THR A 185 4.92 6.13 -4.56
N ASN A 186 4.70 5.09 -3.75
CA ASN A 186 3.56 4.18 -3.91
C ASN A 186 3.52 3.49 -5.30
N SER A 187 4.67 2.99 -5.75
CA SER A 187 4.80 2.35 -7.06
C SER A 187 4.04 1.01 -7.19
N LEU A 188 3.49 0.47 -6.09
CA LEU A 188 2.57 -0.68 -6.10
C LEU A 188 1.10 -0.27 -6.31
N GLY A 189 0.78 1.03 -6.35
CA GLY A 189 -0.59 1.51 -6.47
C GLY A 189 -1.47 1.09 -5.29
N LEU A 190 -0.93 1.21 -4.07
CA LEU A 190 -1.62 0.86 -2.84
C LEU A 190 -2.68 1.90 -2.51
N ARG A 191 -3.84 1.42 -2.09
CA ARG A 191 -4.93 2.21 -1.51
C ARG A 191 -5.29 1.62 -0.17
N ILE A 192 -5.53 2.45 0.83
CA ILE A 192 -5.90 2.00 2.17
C ILE A 192 -7.24 2.59 2.59
N HIS A 193 -7.95 1.82 3.39
CA HIS A 193 -9.11 2.32 4.12
C HIS A 193 -9.07 1.77 5.55
N CYS A 194 -9.03 2.67 6.53
CA CYS A 194 -9.04 2.34 7.93
C CYS A 194 -10.33 2.81 8.60
N VAL A 195 -10.92 1.96 9.44
CA VAL A 195 -12.14 2.22 10.21
C VAL A 195 -11.97 1.77 11.66
N PRO A 196 -12.82 2.25 12.59
CA PRO A 196 -12.86 1.69 13.94
C PRO A 196 -13.08 0.18 13.90
N LEU A 197 -12.57 -0.52 14.92
CA LEU A 197 -12.67 -1.98 15.04
C LEU A 197 -14.11 -2.48 14.79
N GLY A 198 -14.26 -3.47 13.91
CA GLY A 198 -15.56 -4.01 13.49
C GLY A 198 -16.24 -3.28 12.33
N GLY A 199 -15.73 -2.12 11.89
CA GLY A 199 -16.30 -1.32 10.80
C GLY A 199 -16.16 -1.94 9.40
N LEU A 200 -15.17 -2.81 9.16
CA LEU A 200 -14.99 -3.53 7.90
C LEU A 200 -15.97 -4.70 7.77
N GLY A 201 -16.54 -5.18 8.87
CA GLY A 201 -17.40 -6.38 8.90
C GLY A 201 -16.62 -7.69 8.94
N LYS A 202 -17.31 -8.77 9.33
CA LYS A 202 -16.69 -10.07 9.68
C LYS A 202 -16.35 -10.96 8.49
N ASN A 203 -16.98 -10.76 7.33
CA ASN A 203 -16.90 -11.67 6.18
C ASN A 203 -16.07 -11.08 5.04
N ARG A 204 -14.88 -10.59 5.36
CA ARG A 204 -13.95 -10.05 4.36
C ARG A 204 -13.13 -11.17 3.71
N PRO A 205 -13.02 -11.20 2.37
CA PRO A 205 -12.26 -12.24 1.70
C PRO A 205 -10.76 -12.11 1.99
N ALA A 206 -10.08 -13.24 2.14
CA ALA A 206 -8.63 -13.26 2.34
C ALA A 206 -7.88 -12.71 1.11
N ALA A 207 -6.71 -12.10 1.34
CA ALA A 207 -5.76 -11.81 0.29
C ALA A 207 -5.19 -13.11 -0.30
N ASP A 208 -5.17 -13.21 -1.62
CA ASP A 208 -4.86 -14.44 -2.34
C ASP A 208 -3.36 -14.57 -2.69
N TRP A 209 -2.49 -14.40 -1.69
CA TRP A 209 -1.04 -14.31 -1.90
C TRP A 209 -0.44 -15.53 -2.62
N GLN A 210 -1.01 -16.72 -2.40
CA GLN A 210 -0.57 -17.96 -3.06
C GLN A 210 -0.59 -17.86 -4.60
N ASN A 211 -1.44 -16.99 -5.18
CA ASN A 211 -1.59 -16.81 -6.62
C ASN A 211 -0.77 -15.62 -7.17
N TRP A 212 0.13 -15.04 -6.38
CA TRP A 212 0.92 -13.87 -6.78
C TRP A 212 2.32 -14.20 -7.33
N SER A 213 2.57 -15.47 -7.67
CA SER A 213 3.87 -15.95 -8.17
C SER A 213 5.03 -15.56 -7.25
N ILE A 214 4.84 -15.75 -5.93
CA ILE A 214 5.84 -15.44 -4.91
C ILE A 214 6.95 -16.50 -4.97
N HIS A 215 8.19 -16.06 -5.08
CA HIS A 215 9.33 -16.98 -5.11
C HIS A 215 9.47 -17.71 -3.76
N ASN A 216 9.78 -19.01 -3.80
CA ASN A 216 9.85 -19.90 -2.64
C ASN A 216 8.55 -20.04 -1.83
N TRP A 217 7.38 -19.78 -2.43
CA TRP A 217 6.12 -20.06 -1.74
C TRP A 217 6.01 -21.56 -1.38
N PRO A 218 5.85 -21.93 -0.11
CA PRO A 218 5.80 -23.32 0.30
C PRO A 218 4.47 -23.98 -0.11
N ALA A 219 4.55 -25.14 -0.76
CA ALA A 219 3.37 -25.86 -1.28
C ALA A 219 2.30 -26.18 -0.22
N ALA A 220 2.71 -26.37 1.04
CA ALA A 220 1.82 -26.67 2.16
C ALA A 220 1.08 -25.45 2.72
N VAL A 221 1.39 -24.23 2.28
CA VAL A 221 0.75 -23.00 2.78
C VAL A 221 -0.35 -22.56 1.83
N LYS A 222 -1.58 -22.54 2.33
CA LYS A 222 -2.75 -21.96 1.66
C LYS A 222 -3.14 -20.67 2.38
N THR A 223 -3.54 -19.63 1.64
CA THR A 223 -4.11 -18.40 2.24
C THR A 223 -5.61 -18.52 2.51
N ARG A 224 -6.30 -19.42 1.78
CA ARG A 224 -7.71 -19.74 1.96
C ARG A 224 -7.84 -21.03 2.78
N GLU A 225 -8.68 -21.00 3.79
CA GLU A 225 -9.25 -22.23 4.33
C GLU A 225 -10.34 -22.62 3.34
N GLU A 226 -10.32 -23.88 2.92
CA GLU A 226 -11.49 -24.43 2.25
C GLU A 226 -12.65 -24.30 3.24
N PRO A 227 -13.80 -23.74 2.84
CA PRO A 227 -14.97 -23.77 3.71
C PRO A 227 -15.23 -25.22 4.07
N VAL A 228 -15.18 -25.51 5.38
CA VAL A 228 -15.59 -26.80 5.96
C VAL A 228 -17.08 -26.98 5.78
#